data_AF-X1VDM0-F1
#
_entry.id   AF-X1VDM0-F1
#
_cell.length_a   1.000
_cell.length_b   1.000
_cell.length_c   1.000
_cell.angle_alpha   90.00
_cell.angle_beta   90.00
_cell.angle_gamma   90.00
#
_symmetry.space_group_name_H-M   'P 1'
#
loop_
_entity.id
_entity.type
_entity.pdbx_description
1 polymer ?
#
loop_
_entity_poly.entity_id
_entity_poly.type
_entity_poly.pdbx_seq_one_letter_code
_entity_poly.pdbx_strand_id
1 'polypeptide(L)'
;HGRKLLTRPMDVTGEYVGYLYDSLVRRGYLKGNKSRGFALTVMGRGTLFEFLRENKNRTKETINALQRLSIKVGREVDKLEKEAIGVR
;
A
#
# COMPACT_ATOMS: atom_id res chain seq x y z
N HIS A 1 -42.36 15.11 0.10
CA HIS A 1 -41.18 15.33 0.97
C HIS A 1 -39.92 14.86 0.26
N GLY A 2 -39.17 15.78 -0.33
CA GLY A 2 -37.99 15.49 -1.14
C GLY A 2 -36.82 15.01 -0.29
N ARG A 3 -36.20 13.90 -0.71
CA ARG A 3 -34.94 13.41 -0.11
C ARG A 3 -33.86 14.45 -0.41
N LYS A 4 -33.33 15.09 0.64
CA LYS A 4 -32.11 15.90 0.56
C LYS A 4 -30.99 15.01 0.05
N LEU A 5 -30.64 15.19 -1.23
CA LEU A 5 -29.38 14.73 -1.79
C LEU A 5 -28.28 15.41 -1.00
N LEU A 6 -27.56 14.63 -0.19
CA LEU A 6 -26.33 15.07 0.47
C LEU A 6 -25.30 15.31 -0.64
N THR A 7 -25.28 16.53 -1.19
CA THR A 7 -24.24 17.01 -2.11
C THR A 7 -22.96 17.29 -1.33
N ARG A 8 -22.42 16.26 -0.66
CA ARG A 8 -20.98 16.22 -0.42
C ARG A 8 -20.37 15.67 -1.71
N PRO A 9 -19.30 16.26 -2.26
CA PRO A 9 -18.54 15.58 -3.29
C PRO A 9 -18.19 14.22 -2.70
N MET A 10 -18.74 13.16 -3.28
CA MET A 10 -18.38 11.80 -2.93
C MET A 10 -16.87 11.75 -3.14
N ASP A 11 -16.11 11.48 -2.07
CA ASP A 11 -14.66 11.40 -2.18
C ASP A 11 -14.33 10.11 -2.93
N VAL A 12 -14.51 10.16 -4.25
CA VAL A 12 -14.32 9.04 -5.19
C VAL A 12 -12.93 8.45 -4.99
N THR A 13 -11.96 9.30 -4.65
CA THR A 13 -10.59 8.90 -4.30
C THR A 13 -10.57 8.05 -3.03
N GLY A 14 -11.23 8.49 -1.96
CA GLY A 14 -11.34 7.74 -0.71
C GLY A 14 -12.06 6.39 -0.87
N GLU A 15 -13.12 6.33 -1.67
CA GLU A 15 -13.83 5.08 -1.96
C GLU A 15 -12.97 4.12 -2.80
N TYR A 16 -12.35 4.62 -3.87
CA TYR A 16 -11.45 3.83 -4.72
C TYR A 16 -10.28 3.25 -3.93
N VAL A 17 -9.64 4.07 -3.09
CA VAL A 17 -8.56 3.64 -2.19
C VAL A 17 -9.08 2.59 -1.21
N GLY A 18 -10.28 2.77 -0.66
CA GLY A 18 -10.94 1.78 0.19
C GLY A 18 -11.11 0.42 -0.49
N TYR A 19 -11.65 0.40 -1.71
CA TYR A 19 -11.83 -0.82 -2.50
C TYR A 19 -10.50 -1.50 -2.83
N LEU A 20 -9.45 -0.73 -3.09
CA LEU A 20 -8.11 -1.26 -3.33
C LEU A 20 -7.58 -2.00 -2.10
N TYR A 21 -7.71 -1.41 -0.91
CA TYR A 21 -7.31 -2.08 0.34
C TYR A 21 -8.09 -3.37 0.57
N ASP A 22 -9.41 -3.34 0.38
CA ASP A 22 -10.25 -4.52 0.56
C ASP A 22 -9.90 -5.63 -0.43
N SER A 23 -9.58 -5.27 -1.68
CA SER A 23 -9.09 -6.20 -2.71
C SER A 23 -7.75 -6.84 -2.33
N LEU A 24 -6.79 -6.04 -1.83
CA LEU A 24 -5.48 -6.53 -1.41
C LEU A 24 -5.55 -7.41 -0.16
N VAL A 25 -6.51 -7.15 0.74
CA VAL A 25 -6.79 -8.04 1.88
C VAL A 25 -7.42 -9.35 1.41
N ARG A 26 -8.43 -9.30 0.53
CA ARG A 26 -9.08 -10.50 -0.02
C ARG A 26 -8.11 -11.40 -0.79
N ARG A 27 -7.12 -10.81 -1.46
CA ARG A 27 -6.05 -11.53 -2.18
C ARG A 27 -4.92 -12.01 -1.26
N GLY A 28 -4.94 -11.65 0.01
CA GLY A 28 -3.95 -12.11 0.99
C GLY A 28 -2.62 -11.36 1.00
N TYR A 29 -2.50 -10.24 0.27
CA TYR A 29 -1.29 -9.41 0.26
C TYR A 29 -1.20 -8.49 1.49
N LEU A 30 -2.35 -8.02 1.97
CA LEU A 30 -2.46 -7.23 3.19
C LEU A 30 -3.25 -7.99 4.26
N LYS A 31 -2.99 -7.64 5.52
CA LYS A 31 -3.82 -7.99 6.67
C LYS A 31 -4.18 -6.73 7.43
N GLY A 32 -5.34 -6.74 8.07
CA GLY A 32 -5.85 -5.60 8.84
C GLY A 32 -7.13 -5.02 8.26
N ASN A 33 -7.53 -3.87 8.79
CA ASN A 33 -8.74 -3.16 8.39
C ASN A 33 -8.59 -1.66 8.66
N LYS A 34 -9.56 -0.87 8.22
CA LYS A 34 -9.52 0.60 8.34
C LYS A 34 -9.38 1.10 9.79
N SER A 35 -9.89 0.38 10.79
CA SER A 35 -9.84 0.82 12.19
C SER A 35 -8.53 0.47 12.90
N ARG A 36 -7.79 -0.54 12.43
CA ARG A 36 -6.52 -1.00 13.02
C ARG A 36 -5.29 -0.74 12.14
N GLY A 37 -5.50 -0.20 10.95
CA GLY A 37 -4.47 -0.06 9.92
C GLY A 37 -4.18 -1.36 9.20
N PHE A 38 -3.32 -1.27 8.18
CA PHE A 38 -2.95 -2.38 7.31
C PHE A 38 -1.46 -2.73 7.46
N ALA A 39 -1.13 -4.00 7.26
CA ALA A 39 0.23 -4.51 7.24
C ALA A 39 0.41 -5.52 6.10
N LEU A 40 1.61 -5.60 5.53
CA LEU A 40 1.94 -6.62 4.54
C LEU A 40 1.96 -8.03 5.17
N THR A 41 1.43 -9.01 4.45
CA THR A 41 1.60 -10.42 4.78
C THR A 41 2.98 -10.91 4.32
N VAL A 42 3.28 -12.20 4.51
CA VAL A 42 4.50 -12.82 3.94
C VAL A 42 4.43 -12.82 2.41
N MET A 43 3.27 -13.20 1.85
CA MET A 43 3.01 -13.16 0.41
C MET A 43 3.12 -11.73 -0.15
N GLY A 44 2.49 -10.76 0.52
CA GLY A 44 2.57 -9.35 0.13
C GLY A 44 3.99 -8.82 0.13
N ARG A 45 4.81 -9.21 1.11
CA ARG A 45 6.24 -8.87 1.14
C ARG A 45 7.00 -9.49 -0.03
N GLY A 46 6.79 -10.78 -0.31
CA GLY A 46 7.45 -11.47 -1.43
C GLY A 46 7.13 -10.85 -2.78
N THR A 47 5.84 -10.63 -3.07
CA THR A 47 5.41 -10.02 -4.34
C THR A 47 5.90 -8.57 -4.47
N LEU A 48 5.86 -7.80 -3.39
CA LEU A 48 6.42 -6.44 -3.40
C LEU A 48 7.93 -6.49 -3.64
N PHE A 49 8.65 -7.40 -2.99
CA PHE A 49 10.09 -7.57 -3.17
C PHE A 49 10.46 -7.91 -4.63
N GLU A 50 9.73 -8.84 -5.26
CA GLU A 50 9.94 -9.19 -6.68
C GLU A 50 9.67 -8.00 -7.61
N PHE A 51 8.54 -7.31 -7.40
CA PHE A 51 8.20 -6.12 -8.18
C PHE A 51 9.28 -5.04 -8.08
N LEU A 52 9.76 -4.75 -6.87
CA LEU A 52 10.82 -3.77 -6.65
C LEU A 52 12.15 -4.22 -7.30
N ARG A 53 12.50 -5.50 -7.16
CA ARG A 53 13.72 -6.07 -7.75
C ARG A 53 13.74 -5.97 -9.27
N GLU A 54 12.60 -6.18 -9.91
CA GLU A 54 12.45 -6.03 -11.37
C GLU A 54 12.42 -4.55 -11.80
N ASN A 55 11.99 -3.67 -10.92
CA ASN A 55 11.80 -2.25 -11.17
C ASN A 55 12.72 -1.39 -10.27
N LYS A 56 14.02 -1.73 -10.23
CA LYS A 56 15.02 -1.09 -9.33
C LYS A 56 14.95 0.44 -9.33
N ASN A 57 14.77 1.04 -10.50
CA ASN A 57 14.71 2.50 -10.68
C ASN A 57 13.50 3.16 -9.98
N ARG A 58 12.43 2.40 -9.69
CA ARG A 58 11.19 2.87 -9.04
C ARG A 58 11.04 2.36 -7.61
N THR A 59 12.03 1.62 -7.11
CA THR A 59 11.96 0.96 -5.79
C THR A 59 11.80 1.97 -4.66
N LYS A 60 12.63 3.02 -4.68
CA LYS A 60 12.59 4.09 -3.68
C LYS A 60 11.27 4.86 -3.68
N GLU A 61 10.75 5.18 -4.85
CA GLU A 61 9.47 5.89 -5.00
C GLU A 61 8.30 5.05 -4.48
N THR A 62 8.32 3.75 -4.76
CA THR A 62 7.27 2.82 -4.33
C THR A 62 7.29 2.62 -2.82
N ILE A 63 8.47 2.46 -2.21
CA ILE A 63 8.61 2.34 -0.74
C ILE A 63 8.14 3.63 -0.05
N ASN A 64 8.55 4.80 -0.56
CA ASN A 64 8.09 6.09 -0.04
C ASN A 64 6.56 6.24 -0.13
N ALA A 65 5.95 5.79 -1.22
CA ALA A 65 4.50 5.81 -1.37
C ALA A 65 3.80 4.91 -0.34
N LEU A 66 4.31 3.70 -0.10
CA LEU A 66 3.77 2.78 0.91
C LEU A 66 3.88 3.34 2.33
N GLN A 67 5.01 3.96 2.66
CA GLN A 67 5.22 4.61 3.96
C GLN A 67 4.27 5.80 4.15
N ARG A 68 4.06 6.63 3.11
CA ARG A 68 3.06 7.73 3.14
C ARG A 68 1.65 7.22 3.38
N LEU A 69 1.35 6.02 2.92
CA LEU A 69 0.09 5.33 3.16
C LEU A 69 0.02 4.63 4.54
N SER A 70 1.00 4.87 5.42
CA SER A 70 1.12 4.23 6.75
C SER A 70 1.17 2.70 6.71
N ILE A 71 1.58 2.12 5.58
CA ILE A 71 1.78 0.68 5.43
C ILE A 71 3.16 0.35 5.99
N LYS A 72 3.18 -0.46 7.05
CA LYS A 72 4.44 -0.96 7.61
C LYS A 72 5.09 -1.93 6.62
N VAL A 73 6.20 -1.49 6.04
CA VAL A 73 7.11 -2.32 5.24
C VAL A 73 8.06 -3.04 6.19
N GLY A 74 8.38 -4.31 5.91
CA GLY A 74 9.25 -5.12 6.77
C GLY A 74 10.74 -4.90 6.48
N ARG A 75 11.62 -5.27 7.43
CA ARG A 75 13.10 -5.11 7.36
C ARG A 75 13.75 -5.61 6.06
N GLU A 76 13.18 -6.64 5.43
CA GLU A 76 13.69 -7.20 4.17
C GLU A 76 13.54 -6.21 3.00
N VAL A 77 12.48 -5.39 3.02
CA VAL A 77 12.24 -4.36 2.01
C VAL A 77 13.09 -3.11 2.30
N ASP A 78 13.33 -2.78 3.56
CA ASP A 78 14.30 -1.73 3.95
C ASP A 78 15.72 -2.05 3.45
N LYS A 79 16.10 -3.34 3.44
CA LYS A 79 17.41 -3.77 2.94
C LYS A 79 17.53 -3.53 1.43
N LEU A 80 16.47 -3.80 0.66
CA LEU A 80 16.41 -3.47 -0.76
C LEU A 80 16.45 -1.97 -1.03
N GLU A 81 15.81 -1.16 -0.18
CA GLU A 81 15.91 0.29 -0.28
C GLU A 81 17.37 0.73 -0.20
N LYS A 82 18.10 0.24 0.81
CA LYS A 82 19.52 0.55 1.00
C LYS A 82 20.41 0.07 -0.15
N GLU A 83 20.16 -1.14 -0.66
CA GLU A 83 20.86 -1.67 -1.84
C GLU A 83 20.55 -0.90 -3.12
N ALA A 84 19.30 -0.43 -3.30
CA ALA A 84 18.90 0.37 -4.46
C ALA A 84 19.44 1.82 -4.41
N ILE A 85 19.63 2.38 -3.22
CA ILE A 85 20.23 3.71 -3.02
C ILE A 85 21.78 3.64 -3.06
N GLY A 86 22.37 2.44 -3.11
CA GLY A 86 23.82 2.25 -3.15
C GLY A 86 24.51 2.56 -1.82
N VAL A 87 23.79 2.55 -0.70
CA VAL A 87 24.37 2.71 0.63
C VAL A 87 24.80 1.33 1.12
N ARG A 88 26.09 1.01 0.92
CA ARG A 88 26.76 -0.13 1.56
C ARG A 88 26.94 0.12 3.05
#